data_AF-A0A5N0VDE5-F1
#
_entry.id   AF-A0A5N0VDE5-F1
#
_cell.length_a   1.000
_cell.length_b   1.000
_cell.length_c   1.000
_cell.angle_alpha   90.00
_cell.angle_beta   90.00
_cell.angle_gamma   90.00
#
_symmetry.space_group_name_H-M   'P 1'
#
loop_
_entity.id
_entity.type
_entity.pdbx_description
1 polymer ?
#
loop_
_entity_poly.entity_id
_entity_poly.type
_entity_poly.pdbx_seq_one_letter_code
_entity_poly.pdbx_strand_id
1 'polypeptide(L)'
;MPAGTGASGPWLFGSLRGYRPAWVRSDLVAGFTVWAVLVPEALAYATIAGVPPVTGLYAAPAALVLYAVFGSSRHLVVGPMSATAALSAGVIGGVAGASGGDFVALTTALAIVAGVVAVVAGLARLGFLAGFISEPVLKGFIVGLALTIIVGQLPKLFGIEKAEGDFFEKLWGVIRELGHVDLADLTIGVLSLVIVLLLKRFVPLLPSSLIVVALGVLAVALFGLDDHGVETVGDIAGGLPSLGLPDVPAHDYLALAPGGIGIVLVGFAEGLGAAKTYATKAGYDVDANRELLGLGAANLGAGLSSGMVVNGSLSKTAVNGGAGARSQVSGLMVAVLTILTLLFLTPLFEQLPEATLGAVVIAAVIELVDIDALRALFRVWSGRLGSIYGYAARADFLAALAAMLGVLVFDTLPGLFIGIGVSLLLLLYRASRPNIAVLGTVPGTRVWVDLERHPEARTVPGALVVRVEGGIFFANADHVRARVRELAAHHETVVLDAETVPFVDVTAARMLAELAHDLDRKHARLVVARDVGQVRDVLRRSDVEAPPFDVYPTVRAALGEETGSDDQRNT
;
A
#
# COMPACT_ATOMS: atom_id res chain seq x y z
N MET A 1 5.46 30.19 -3.69
CA MET A 1 4.58 31.01 -4.55
C MET A 1 3.75 30.09 -5.44
N PRO A 2 2.42 30.29 -5.53
CA PRO A 2 1.52 30.52 -4.42
C PRO A 2 0.93 29.18 -3.91
N ALA A 3 0.63 29.15 -2.62
CA ALA A 3 -0.28 28.16 -2.07
C ALA A 3 -1.59 28.25 -2.85
N GLY A 4 -1.88 27.22 -3.64
CA GLY A 4 -3.18 27.06 -4.27
C GLY A 4 -4.22 27.10 -3.16
N THR A 5 -5.04 28.14 -3.18
CA THR A 5 -6.22 28.29 -2.33
C THR A 5 -7.02 27.00 -2.42
N GLY A 6 -6.89 26.16 -1.40
CA GLY A 6 -7.75 25.00 -1.20
C GLY A 6 -9.15 25.54 -1.07
N ALA A 7 -9.87 25.59 -2.19
CA ALA A 7 -11.29 25.81 -2.19
C ALA A 7 -11.88 24.63 -1.40
N SER A 8 -12.10 24.88 -0.11
CA SER A 8 -12.77 23.99 0.82
C SER A 8 -14.19 23.80 0.32
N GLY A 9 -14.33 22.89 -0.65
CA GLY A 9 -15.63 22.39 -1.06
C GLY A 9 -16.36 21.85 0.18
N PRO A 10 -17.71 21.79 0.13
CA PRO A 10 -18.49 21.26 1.23
C PRO A 10 -17.92 19.92 1.71
N TRP A 11 -17.89 19.74 3.03
CA TRP A 11 -17.36 18.55 3.69
C TRP A 11 -18.19 17.29 3.41
N LEU A 12 -19.47 17.48 3.06
CA LEU A 12 -20.39 16.42 2.69
C LEU A 12 -20.66 16.44 1.20
N PHE A 13 -20.88 15.27 0.62
CA PHE A 13 -21.23 15.03 -0.78
C PHE A 13 -20.23 15.61 -1.79
N GLY A 14 -18.94 15.67 -1.42
CA GLY A 14 -17.88 16.15 -2.32
C GLY A 14 -17.81 15.34 -3.63
N SER A 15 -18.02 14.04 -3.52
CA SER A 15 -18.05 13.09 -4.63
C SER A 15 -19.24 13.28 -5.61
N LEU A 16 -20.34 13.89 -5.17
CA LEU A 16 -21.53 14.18 -5.98
C LEU A 16 -21.56 15.61 -6.52
N ARG A 17 -20.55 16.43 -6.18
CA ARG A 17 -20.53 17.84 -6.57
C ARG A 17 -20.46 18.00 -8.08
N GLY A 18 -21.35 18.82 -8.64
CA GLY A 18 -21.42 19.07 -10.08
C GLY A 18 -22.06 17.93 -10.87
N TYR A 19 -22.89 17.11 -10.21
CA TYR A 19 -23.66 16.05 -10.86
C TYR A 19 -24.49 16.58 -12.03
N ARG A 20 -24.45 15.87 -13.16
CA ARG A 20 -25.23 16.18 -14.35
C ARG A 20 -26.27 15.09 -14.59
N PRO A 21 -27.54 15.41 -14.89
CA PRO A 21 -28.56 14.41 -15.17
C PRO A 21 -28.19 13.44 -16.31
N ALA A 22 -27.32 13.86 -17.24
CA ALA A 22 -26.80 13.01 -18.30
C ALA A 22 -25.97 11.81 -17.79
N TRP A 23 -25.45 11.85 -16.56
CA TRP A 23 -24.64 10.79 -15.96
C TRP A 23 -25.48 9.66 -15.36
N VAL A 24 -26.80 9.84 -15.20
CA VAL A 24 -27.67 8.83 -14.58
C VAL A 24 -27.55 7.49 -15.28
N ARG A 25 -27.61 7.47 -16.62
CA ARG A 25 -27.52 6.20 -17.37
C ARG A 25 -26.17 5.51 -17.18
N SER A 26 -25.07 6.25 -17.25
CA SER A 26 -23.73 5.67 -17.11
C SER A 26 -23.47 5.18 -15.69
N ASP A 27 -23.91 5.93 -14.68
CA ASP A 27 -23.75 5.54 -13.27
C ASP A 27 -24.62 4.34 -12.89
N LEU A 28 -25.84 4.22 -13.43
CA LEU A 28 -26.70 3.06 -13.21
C LEU A 28 -26.13 1.79 -13.85
N VAL A 29 -25.64 1.88 -15.09
CA VAL A 29 -24.99 0.75 -15.76
C VAL A 29 -23.74 0.33 -15.01
N ALA A 30 -22.89 1.29 -14.63
CA ALA A 30 -21.70 1.00 -13.86
C ALA A 30 -22.02 0.38 -12.49
N GLY A 31 -23.04 0.88 -11.80
CA GLY A 31 -23.50 0.32 -10.54
C GLY A 31 -23.99 -1.12 -10.68
N PHE A 32 -24.73 -1.45 -11.74
CA PHE A 32 -25.14 -2.81 -12.05
C PHE A 32 -23.93 -3.73 -12.33
N THR A 33 -22.96 -3.26 -13.13
CA THR A 33 -21.74 -4.03 -13.41
C THR A 33 -20.92 -4.30 -12.15
N VAL A 34 -20.78 -3.30 -11.27
CA VAL A 34 -20.08 -3.45 -10.00
C VAL A 34 -20.82 -4.39 -9.05
N TRP A 35 -22.14 -4.27 -8.94
CA TRP A 35 -22.96 -5.17 -8.11
C TRP A 35 -22.78 -6.63 -8.52
N ALA A 36 -22.76 -6.91 -9.82
CA ALA A 36 -22.57 -8.26 -10.35
C ALA A 36 -21.23 -8.87 -9.95
N VAL A 37 -20.19 -8.07 -9.76
CA VAL A 37 -18.88 -8.53 -9.26
C VAL A 37 -18.85 -8.57 -7.74
N LEU A 38 -19.43 -7.56 -7.07
CA LEU A 38 -19.36 -7.37 -5.62
C LEU A 38 -20.08 -8.46 -4.84
N VAL A 39 -21.27 -8.89 -5.26
CA VAL A 39 -22.09 -9.85 -4.48
C VAL A 39 -21.38 -11.21 -4.32
N PRO A 40 -20.94 -11.89 -5.40
CA PRO A 40 -20.18 -13.14 -5.27
C PRO A 40 -18.90 -12.98 -4.46
N GLU A 41 -18.17 -11.89 -4.67
CA GLU A 41 -16.92 -11.62 -3.95
C GLU A 41 -17.15 -11.37 -2.46
N ALA A 42 -18.22 -10.68 -2.08
CA ALA A 42 -18.53 -10.39 -0.69
C ALA A 42 -18.83 -11.68 0.11
N LEU A 43 -19.61 -12.60 -0.48
CA LEU A 43 -19.86 -13.93 0.09
C LEU A 43 -18.54 -14.71 0.26
N ALA A 44 -17.72 -14.70 -0.78
CA ALA A 44 -16.42 -15.35 -0.81
C ALA A 44 -15.47 -14.78 0.27
N TYR A 45 -15.36 -13.47 0.38
CA TYR A 45 -14.46 -12.82 1.33
C TYR A 45 -14.89 -12.95 2.79
N ALA A 46 -16.19 -13.08 3.06
CA ALA A 46 -16.68 -13.43 4.39
C ALA A 46 -16.14 -14.80 4.86
N THR A 47 -16.05 -15.78 3.95
CA THR A 47 -15.45 -17.09 4.30
C THR A 47 -13.94 -17.04 4.53
N ILE A 48 -13.23 -16.13 3.86
CA ILE A 48 -11.82 -15.84 4.18
C ILE A 48 -11.71 -15.24 5.58
N ALA A 49 -12.63 -14.35 5.93
CA ALA A 49 -12.67 -13.72 7.24
C ALA A 49 -13.04 -14.70 8.35
N GLY A 50 -13.63 -15.86 8.04
CA GLY A 50 -14.06 -16.86 9.03
C GLY A 50 -15.48 -16.61 9.58
N VAL A 51 -16.30 -15.85 8.87
CA VAL A 51 -17.69 -15.54 9.27
C VAL A 51 -18.70 -16.05 8.25
N PRO A 52 -19.99 -16.15 8.61
CA PRO A 52 -21.05 -16.52 7.67
C PRO A 52 -21.05 -15.61 6.43
N PRO A 53 -21.34 -16.16 5.22
CA PRO A 53 -21.29 -15.39 3.97
C PRO A 53 -22.11 -14.11 3.96
N VAL A 54 -23.26 -14.10 4.66
CA VAL A 54 -24.16 -12.94 4.74
C VAL A 54 -23.49 -11.70 5.34
N THR A 55 -22.53 -11.88 6.26
CA THR A 55 -21.78 -10.78 6.89
C THR A 55 -21.03 -9.92 5.85
N GLY A 56 -20.59 -10.54 4.75
CA GLY A 56 -19.99 -9.82 3.63
C GLY A 56 -20.99 -8.93 2.90
N LEU A 57 -22.22 -9.41 2.68
CA LEU A 57 -23.29 -8.63 2.06
C LEU A 57 -23.78 -7.51 2.97
N TYR A 58 -23.87 -7.75 4.28
CA TYR A 58 -24.23 -6.75 5.28
C TYR A 58 -23.26 -5.58 5.34
N ALA A 59 -21.97 -5.80 5.05
CA ALA A 59 -20.97 -4.76 5.07
C ALA A 59 -21.17 -3.67 4.00
N ALA A 60 -21.71 -4.02 2.84
CA ALA A 60 -21.64 -3.16 1.65
C ALA A 60 -22.63 -1.97 1.64
N PRO A 61 -23.94 -2.10 1.94
CA PRO A 61 -24.90 -1.03 1.74
C PRO A 61 -24.58 0.24 2.54
N ALA A 62 -24.39 0.10 3.86
CA ALA A 62 -24.09 1.23 4.73
C ALA A 62 -22.70 1.83 4.41
N ALA A 63 -21.72 0.98 4.08
CA ALA A 63 -20.39 1.42 3.67
C ALA A 63 -20.41 2.30 2.41
N LEU A 64 -21.11 1.86 1.36
CA LEU A 64 -21.22 2.58 0.10
C LEU A 64 -21.97 3.91 0.27
N VAL A 65 -23.05 3.92 1.05
CA VAL A 65 -23.80 5.14 1.36
C VAL A 65 -22.94 6.14 2.12
N LEU A 66 -22.30 5.72 3.21
CA LEU A 66 -21.47 6.64 4.01
C LEU A 66 -20.21 7.08 3.26
N TYR A 67 -19.59 6.22 2.45
CA TYR A 67 -18.51 6.63 1.58
C TYR A 67 -18.95 7.70 0.56
N ALA A 68 -20.12 7.55 -0.06
CA ALA A 68 -20.65 8.56 -0.98
C ALA A 68 -20.84 9.93 -0.31
N VAL A 69 -21.17 9.96 0.98
CA VAL A 69 -21.33 11.19 1.77
C VAL A 69 -19.99 11.84 2.13
N PHE A 70 -19.02 11.06 2.62
CA PHE A 70 -17.79 11.62 3.23
C PHE A 70 -16.53 11.53 2.35
N GLY A 71 -16.49 10.58 1.41
CA GLY A 71 -15.37 10.37 0.50
C GLY A 71 -15.22 11.47 -0.55
N SER A 72 -14.01 11.62 -1.10
CA SER A 72 -13.71 12.61 -2.14
C SER A 72 -13.69 12.02 -3.55
N SER A 73 -13.39 10.73 -3.71
CA SER A 73 -13.35 10.07 -5.01
C SER A 73 -14.75 9.88 -5.61
N ARG A 74 -14.87 10.13 -6.91
CA ARG A 74 -16.09 9.88 -7.69
C ARG A 74 -16.23 8.44 -8.18
N HIS A 75 -15.13 7.68 -8.18
CA HIS A 75 -15.08 6.35 -8.80
C HIS A 75 -14.79 5.24 -7.80
N LEU A 76 -14.16 5.54 -6.65
CA LEU A 76 -13.74 4.51 -5.71
C LEU A 76 -14.97 3.73 -5.23
N VAL A 77 -14.89 2.41 -5.34
CA VAL A 77 -15.88 1.49 -4.79
C VAL A 77 -15.34 0.92 -3.50
N VAL A 78 -16.09 1.10 -2.41
CA VAL A 78 -15.78 0.54 -1.09
C VAL A 78 -16.61 -0.70 -0.84
N GLY A 79 -16.00 -1.75 -0.31
CA GLY A 79 -16.69 -2.97 0.09
C GLY A 79 -15.72 -4.00 0.68
N PRO A 80 -16.18 -5.22 0.97
CA PRO A 80 -15.31 -6.29 1.41
C PRO A 80 -14.18 -6.56 0.40
N MET A 81 -12.99 -6.86 0.95
CA MET A 81 -11.77 -7.17 0.20
C MET A 81 -11.08 -8.40 0.79
N SER A 82 -10.48 -9.23 -0.06
CA SER A 82 -9.77 -10.45 0.37
C SER A 82 -8.63 -10.15 1.36
N ALA A 83 -7.87 -9.07 1.12
CA ALA A 83 -6.75 -8.70 1.98
C ALA A 83 -7.18 -8.29 3.38
N THR A 84 -8.16 -7.40 3.49
CA THR A 84 -8.69 -6.98 4.79
C THR A 84 -9.48 -8.08 5.47
N ALA A 85 -10.13 -8.98 4.72
CA ALA A 85 -10.78 -10.17 5.26
C ALA A 85 -9.78 -11.11 5.95
N ALA A 86 -8.66 -11.42 5.29
CA ALA A 86 -7.63 -12.28 5.88
C ALA A 86 -6.90 -11.61 7.05
N LEU A 87 -6.66 -10.29 7.00
CA LEU A 87 -6.14 -9.53 8.15
C LEU A 87 -7.13 -9.57 9.32
N SER A 88 -8.43 -9.40 9.04
CA SER A 88 -9.50 -9.50 10.03
C SER A 88 -9.49 -10.87 10.70
N ALA A 89 -9.43 -11.96 9.94
CA ALA A 89 -9.37 -13.32 10.47
C ALA A 89 -8.18 -13.52 11.42
N GLY A 90 -6.98 -13.05 11.04
CA GLY A 90 -5.79 -13.17 11.89
C GLY A 90 -5.88 -12.35 13.18
N VAL A 91 -6.39 -11.11 13.10
CA VAL A 91 -6.60 -10.26 14.29
C VAL A 91 -7.59 -10.90 15.25
N ILE A 92 -8.72 -11.38 14.72
CA ILE A 92 -9.80 -11.94 15.54
C ILE A 92 -9.39 -13.29 16.11
N GLY A 93 -8.71 -14.14 15.36
CA GLY A 93 -8.20 -15.42 15.86
C GLY A 93 -7.34 -15.25 17.12
N GLY A 94 -6.48 -14.22 17.14
CA GLY A 94 -5.67 -13.89 18.33
C GLY A 94 -6.49 -13.40 19.53
N VAL A 95 -7.51 -12.56 19.32
CA VAL A 95 -8.35 -12.02 20.40
C VAL A 95 -9.36 -13.06 20.91
N ALA A 96 -10.03 -13.77 20.00
CA ALA A 96 -11.00 -14.82 20.30
C ALA A 96 -10.34 -15.99 21.03
N GLY A 97 -9.12 -16.39 20.65
CA GLY A 97 -8.37 -17.43 21.35
C GLY A 97 -8.02 -17.06 22.80
N ALA A 98 -7.87 -15.75 23.10
CA ALA A 98 -7.55 -15.26 24.45
C ALA A 98 -8.79 -14.99 25.32
N SER A 99 -9.88 -14.52 24.72
CA SER A 99 -11.10 -14.06 25.42
C SER A 99 -12.27 -15.05 25.37
N GLY A 100 -12.27 -15.99 24.41
CA GLY A 100 -13.42 -16.84 24.09
C GLY A 100 -14.59 -16.09 23.43
N GLY A 101 -14.37 -14.88 22.91
CA GLY A 101 -15.41 -14.04 22.31
C GLY A 101 -16.01 -14.60 21.01
N ASP A 102 -17.26 -14.22 20.73
CA ASP A 102 -17.94 -14.60 19.48
C ASP A 102 -17.24 -13.98 18.25
N PHE A 103 -16.89 -14.84 17.30
CA PHE A 103 -16.09 -14.49 16.14
C PHE A 103 -16.81 -13.49 15.21
N VAL A 104 -18.14 -13.60 15.09
CA VAL A 104 -18.96 -12.68 14.29
C VAL A 104 -19.07 -11.32 14.97
N ALA A 105 -19.32 -11.29 16.28
CA ALA A 105 -19.34 -10.06 17.07
C ALA A 105 -18.00 -9.33 17.04
N LEU A 106 -16.88 -10.05 17.19
CA LEU A 106 -15.53 -9.48 17.10
C LEU A 106 -15.20 -8.96 15.69
N THR A 107 -15.68 -9.63 14.63
CA THR A 107 -15.56 -9.14 13.24
C THR A 107 -16.25 -7.80 13.05
N THR A 108 -17.47 -7.70 13.59
CA THR A 108 -18.27 -6.48 13.55
C THR A 108 -17.61 -5.36 14.37
N ALA A 109 -17.11 -5.69 15.56
CA ALA A 109 -16.40 -4.75 16.42
C ALA A 109 -15.11 -4.23 15.76
N LEU A 110 -14.37 -5.09 15.07
CA LEU A 110 -13.15 -4.71 14.36
C LEU A 110 -13.44 -3.72 13.21
N ALA A 111 -14.57 -3.87 12.51
CA ALA A 111 -15.03 -2.88 11.53
C ALA A 111 -15.30 -1.52 12.18
N ILE A 112 -15.94 -1.50 13.35
CA ILE A 112 -16.16 -0.25 14.11
C ILE A 112 -14.82 0.36 14.54
N VAL A 113 -13.90 -0.43 15.09
CA VAL A 113 -12.56 0.02 15.53
C VAL A 113 -11.77 0.61 14.35
N ALA A 114 -11.73 -0.09 13.21
CA ALA A 114 -11.10 0.40 11.98
C ALA A 114 -11.76 1.72 11.53
N GLY A 115 -13.09 1.80 11.61
CA GLY A 115 -13.86 3.01 11.33
C GLY A 115 -13.45 4.20 12.20
N VAL A 116 -13.40 4.01 13.52
CA VAL A 116 -12.96 5.03 14.48
C VAL A 116 -11.52 5.46 14.22
N VAL A 117 -10.60 4.51 14.03
CA VAL A 117 -9.19 4.79 13.76
C VAL A 117 -9.03 5.64 12.50
N ALA A 118 -9.72 5.28 11.41
CA ALA A 118 -9.68 6.03 10.17
C ALA A 118 -10.33 7.42 10.29
N VAL A 119 -11.46 7.57 10.99
CA VAL A 119 -12.04 8.89 11.25
C VAL A 119 -11.08 9.78 12.04
N VAL A 120 -10.51 9.27 13.15
CA VAL A 120 -9.56 10.01 13.98
C VAL A 120 -8.33 10.41 13.16
N ALA A 121 -7.77 9.48 12.38
CA ALA A 121 -6.61 9.75 11.54
C ALA A 121 -6.92 10.78 10.43
N GLY A 122 -8.12 10.73 9.84
CA GLY A 122 -8.58 11.72 8.85
C GLY A 122 -8.74 13.12 9.45
N LEU A 123 -9.30 13.22 10.66
CA LEU A 123 -9.43 14.48 11.40
C LEU A 123 -8.06 15.05 11.82
N ALA A 124 -7.13 14.18 12.21
CA ALA A 124 -5.75 14.53 12.53
C ALA A 124 -4.88 14.84 11.29
N ARG A 125 -5.46 14.79 10.08
CA ARG A 125 -4.80 15.03 8.79
C ARG A 125 -3.61 14.10 8.53
N LEU A 126 -3.75 12.83 8.94
CA LEU A 126 -2.74 11.80 8.75
C LEU A 126 -2.78 11.15 7.35
N GLY A 127 -3.45 11.76 6.37
CA GLY A 127 -3.51 11.25 5.00
C GLY A 127 -2.15 11.12 4.30
N PHE A 128 -1.12 11.79 4.83
CA PHE A 128 0.27 11.62 4.37
C PHE A 128 0.87 10.25 4.74
N LEU A 129 0.30 9.54 5.72
CA LEU A 129 0.78 8.21 6.16
C LEU A 129 0.65 7.13 5.08
N ALA A 130 -0.28 7.27 4.13
CA ALA A 130 -0.34 6.36 2.97
C ALA A 130 0.96 6.32 2.17
N GLY A 131 1.77 7.39 2.19
CA GLY A 131 3.06 7.45 1.52
C GLY A 131 4.18 6.65 2.20
N PHE A 132 3.97 6.15 3.42
CA PHE A 132 4.97 5.39 4.16
C PHE A 132 4.96 3.89 3.85
N ILE A 133 3.87 3.39 3.28
CA ILE A 133 3.84 2.01 2.75
C ILE A 133 4.40 2.07 1.35
N SER A 134 5.63 1.59 1.19
CA SER A 134 6.27 1.54 -0.11
C SER A 134 5.55 0.50 -1.01
N GLU A 135 5.42 0.82 -2.29
CA GLU A 135 4.84 -0.10 -3.28
C GLU A 135 5.50 -1.49 -3.26
N PRO A 136 6.84 -1.64 -3.12
CA PRO A 136 7.48 -2.95 -3.00
C PRO A 136 6.97 -3.78 -1.81
N VAL A 137 6.81 -3.16 -0.64
CA VAL A 137 6.28 -3.84 0.56
C VAL A 137 4.86 -4.32 0.32
N LEU A 138 4.01 -3.46 -0.25
CA LEU A 138 2.62 -3.82 -0.54
C LEU A 138 2.55 -4.99 -1.53
N LYS A 139 3.37 -4.98 -2.59
CA LYS A 139 3.45 -6.09 -3.56
C LYS A 139 3.89 -7.39 -2.91
N GLY A 140 4.94 -7.37 -2.10
CA GLY A 140 5.42 -8.54 -1.36
C GLY A 140 4.38 -9.09 -0.37
N PHE A 141 3.74 -8.20 0.39
CA PHE A 141 2.65 -8.52 1.30
C PHE A 141 1.48 -9.18 0.57
N ILE A 142 1.00 -8.59 -0.53
CA ILE A 142 -0.12 -9.12 -1.33
C ILE A 142 0.20 -10.51 -1.86
N VAL A 143 1.43 -10.77 -2.32
CA VAL A 143 1.83 -12.10 -2.81
C VAL A 143 1.85 -13.13 -1.68
N GLY A 144 2.44 -12.80 -0.53
CA GLY A 144 2.44 -13.70 0.63
C GLY A 144 1.01 -14.01 1.10
N LEU A 145 0.19 -12.98 1.21
CA LEU A 145 -1.22 -13.08 1.55
C LEU A 145 -1.99 -13.95 0.55
N ALA A 146 -1.75 -13.75 -0.74
CA ALA A 146 -2.41 -14.49 -1.81
C ALA A 146 -2.13 -15.99 -1.72
N LEU A 147 -0.87 -16.37 -1.47
CA LEU A 147 -0.47 -17.75 -1.26
C LEU A 147 -1.16 -18.35 -0.03
N THR A 148 -1.21 -17.62 1.08
CA THR A 148 -1.92 -18.05 2.30
C THR A 148 -3.42 -18.25 2.07
N ILE A 149 -4.07 -17.35 1.32
CA ILE A 149 -5.49 -17.52 0.99
C ILE A 149 -5.67 -18.74 0.07
N ILE A 150 -4.86 -18.89 -0.98
CA ILE A 150 -4.99 -20.01 -1.92
C ILE A 150 -4.90 -21.34 -1.17
N VAL A 151 -3.88 -21.52 -0.33
CA VAL A 151 -3.73 -22.74 0.48
C VAL A 151 -4.91 -22.92 1.44
N GLY A 152 -5.40 -21.83 2.04
CA GLY A 152 -6.59 -21.88 2.91
C GLY A 152 -7.90 -22.23 2.21
N GLN A 153 -7.98 -22.13 0.88
CA GLN A 153 -9.16 -22.50 0.07
C GLN A 153 -9.03 -23.86 -0.60
N LEU A 154 -7.83 -24.45 -0.66
CA LEU A 154 -7.64 -25.80 -1.20
C LEU A 154 -8.53 -26.86 -0.52
N PRO A 155 -8.75 -26.84 0.81
CA PRO A 155 -9.63 -27.82 1.44
C PRO A 155 -11.04 -27.86 0.84
N LYS A 156 -11.63 -26.71 0.53
CA LYS A 156 -12.95 -26.61 -0.12
C LYS A 156 -12.96 -27.12 -1.56
N LEU A 157 -11.84 -26.95 -2.29
CA LEU A 157 -11.72 -27.52 -3.62
C LEU A 157 -11.56 -29.03 -3.59
N PHE A 158 -10.92 -29.58 -2.57
CA PHE A 158 -10.65 -31.01 -2.47
C PHE A 158 -11.73 -31.78 -1.70
N GLY A 159 -12.69 -31.09 -1.06
CA GLY A 159 -13.68 -31.71 -0.18
C GLY A 159 -13.03 -32.37 1.05
N ILE A 160 -11.98 -31.74 1.61
CA ILE A 160 -11.21 -32.27 2.75
C ILE A 160 -11.29 -31.34 3.96
N GLU A 161 -11.02 -31.89 5.14
CA GLU A 161 -10.97 -31.11 6.38
C GLU A 161 -9.88 -30.03 6.33
N LYS A 162 -10.22 -28.86 6.88
CA LYS A 162 -9.32 -27.71 6.93
C LYS A 162 -8.36 -27.82 8.11
N ALA A 163 -7.06 -27.84 7.83
CA ALA A 163 -6.04 -27.70 8.86
C ALA A 163 -5.97 -26.25 9.39
N GLU A 164 -5.72 -26.12 10.68
CA GLU A 164 -5.42 -24.85 11.35
C GLU A 164 -3.91 -24.56 11.30
N GLY A 165 -3.53 -23.32 11.64
CA GLY A 165 -2.14 -22.91 11.72
C GLY A 165 -1.66 -21.94 10.64
N ASP A 166 -0.34 -21.83 10.51
CA ASP A 166 0.32 -20.95 9.52
C ASP A 166 0.21 -21.50 8.09
N PHE A 167 0.83 -20.81 7.12
CA PHE A 167 0.83 -21.25 5.72
C PHE A 167 1.37 -22.68 5.53
N PHE A 168 2.49 -23.00 6.19
CA PHE A 168 3.19 -24.27 6.02
C PHE A 168 2.42 -25.40 6.68
N GLU A 169 1.84 -25.16 7.85
CA GLU A 169 0.99 -26.12 8.56
C GLU A 169 -0.27 -26.45 7.75
N LYS A 170 -0.95 -25.42 7.20
CA LYS A 170 -2.09 -25.62 6.30
C LYS A 170 -1.72 -26.39 5.04
N LEU A 171 -0.60 -26.05 4.40
CA LEU A 171 -0.12 -26.72 3.19
C LEU A 171 0.20 -28.20 3.49
N TRP A 172 0.84 -28.47 4.62
CA TRP A 172 1.14 -29.82 5.06
C TRP A 172 -0.12 -30.62 5.36
N GLY A 173 -1.14 -30.00 5.99
CA GLY A 173 -2.46 -30.60 6.20
C GLY A 173 -3.11 -31.02 4.89
N VAL A 174 -3.13 -30.14 3.89
CA VAL A 174 -3.65 -30.48 2.54
C VAL A 174 -2.90 -31.67 1.95
N ILE A 175 -1.57 -31.69 2.03
CA ILE A 175 -0.75 -32.79 1.50
C ILE A 175 -1.08 -34.12 2.20
N ARG A 176 -1.32 -34.09 3.51
CA ARG A 176 -1.65 -35.28 4.30
C ARG A 176 -3.02 -35.86 3.95
N GLU A 177 -4.00 -35.01 3.68
CA GLU A 177 -5.39 -35.39 3.40
C GLU A 177 -5.68 -35.63 1.91
N LEU A 178 -4.67 -35.57 1.03
CA LEU A 178 -4.82 -35.88 -0.41
C LEU A 178 -5.39 -37.29 -0.70
N GLY A 179 -5.32 -38.21 0.25
CA GLY A 179 -5.94 -39.53 0.14
C GLY A 179 -7.46 -39.57 0.36
N HIS A 180 -8.05 -38.52 0.95
CA HIS A 180 -9.47 -38.43 1.31
C HIS A 180 -10.24 -37.41 0.46
N VAL A 181 -9.72 -37.09 -0.73
CA VAL A 181 -10.33 -36.12 -1.65
C VAL A 181 -11.69 -36.59 -2.13
N ASP A 182 -12.69 -35.72 -2.03
CA ASP A 182 -13.98 -35.92 -2.68
C ASP A 182 -13.89 -35.55 -4.17
N LEU A 183 -14.21 -36.51 -5.04
CA LEU A 183 -14.09 -36.33 -6.48
C LEU A 183 -15.16 -35.40 -7.07
N ALA A 184 -16.33 -35.32 -6.45
CA ALA A 184 -17.41 -34.44 -6.89
C ALA A 184 -17.04 -32.98 -6.61
N ASP A 185 -16.62 -32.66 -5.38
CA ASP A 185 -16.15 -31.33 -5.01
C ASP A 185 -14.94 -30.90 -5.84
N LEU A 186 -13.97 -31.80 -6.04
CA LEU A 186 -12.83 -31.54 -6.90
C LEU A 186 -13.23 -31.19 -8.32
N THR A 187 -14.16 -31.96 -8.90
CA THR A 187 -14.61 -31.73 -10.28
C THR A 187 -15.34 -30.40 -10.39
N ILE A 188 -16.26 -30.10 -9.46
CA ILE A 188 -17.03 -28.85 -9.44
C ILE A 188 -16.10 -27.66 -9.23
N GLY A 189 -15.18 -27.75 -8.28
CA GLY A 189 -14.24 -26.70 -7.94
C GLY A 189 -13.26 -26.39 -9.07
N VAL A 190 -12.64 -27.41 -9.66
CA VAL A 190 -11.71 -27.24 -10.79
C VAL A 190 -12.45 -26.72 -12.02
N LEU A 191 -13.63 -27.25 -12.34
CA LEU A 191 -14.42 -26.76 -13.46
C LEU A 191 -14.83 -25.30 -13.24
N SER A 192 -15.29 -24.94 -12.04
CA SER A 192 -15.61 -23.57 -11.67
C SER A 192 -14.40 -22.65 -11.85
N LEU A 193 -13.23 -23.05 -11.36
CA LEU A 193 -12.00 -22.28 -11.48
C LEU A 193 -11.61 -22.06 -12.95
N VAL A 194 -11.63 -23.13 -13.75
CA VAL A 194 -11.33 -23.07 -15.18
C VAL A 194 -12.31 -22.15 -15.90
N ILE A 195 -13.61 -22.25 -15.63
CA ILE A 195 -14.62 -21.38 -16.25
C ILE A 195 -14.39 -19.92 -15.86
N VAL A 196 -14.11 -19.60 -14.58
CA VAL A 196 -13.80 -18.22 -14.17
C VAL A 196 -12.61 -17.69 -14.98
N LEU A 197 -11.51 -18.45 -15.05
CA LEU A 197 -10.29 -18.02 -15.74
C LEU A 197 -10.49 -17.87 -17.26
N LEU A 198 -11.24 -18.79 -17.88
CA LEU A 198 -11.57 -18.72 -19.31
C LEU A 198 -12.48 -17.53 -19.62
N LEU A 199 -13.53 -17.31 -18.84
CA LEU A 199 -14.43 -16.17 -19.03
C LEU A 199 -13.68 -14.85 -18.87
N LYS A 200 -12.80 -14.73 -17.87
CA LYS A 200 -11.94 -13.55 -17.71
C LYS A 200 -11.03 -13.34 -18.93
N ARG A 201 -10.48 -14.41 -19.50
CA ARG A 201 -9.56 -14.32 -20.63
C ARG A 201 -10.26 -13.96 -21.95
N PHE A 202 -11.41 -14.57 -22.23
CA PHE A 202 -12.07 -14.48 -23.53
C PHE A 202 -13.23 -13.46 -23.56
N VAL A 203 -13.89 -13.23 -22.42
CA VAL A 203 -15.07 -12.35 -22.32
C VAL A 203 -14.98 -11.46 -21.07
N PRO A 204 -13.94 -10.61 -20.93
CA PRO A 204 -13.66 -9.83 -19.72
C PRO A 204 -14.76 -8.81 -19.33
N LEU A 205 -15.71 -8.55 -20.24
CA LEU A 205 -16.85 -7.67 -20.00
C LEU A 205 -17.94 -8.33 -19.14
N LEU A 206 -17.96 -9.65 -19.05
CA LEU A 206 -18.96 -10.38 -18.28
C LEU A 206 -18.47 -10.62 -16.83
N PRO A 207 -19.37 -10.53 -15.84
CA PRO A 207 -19.04 -10.81 -14.44
C PRO A 207 -18.83 -12.31 -14.24
N SER A 208 -17.59 -12.77 -14.44
CA SER A 208 -17.23 -14.20 -14.43
C SER A 208 -17.59 -14.91 -13.13
N SER A 209 -17.43 -14.23 -11.98
CA SER A 209 -17.76 -14.77 -10.67
C SER A 209 -19.27 -15.00 -10.52
N LEU A 210 -20.11 -14.06 -10.96
CA LEU A 210 -21.57 -14.22 -10.91
C LEU A 210 -22.05 -15.34 -11.82
N ILE A 211 -21.49 -15.44 -13.04
CA ILE A 211 -21.86 -16.50 -13.98
C ILE A 211 -21.53 -17.87 -13.37
N VAL A 212 -20.34 -18.01 -12.80
CA VAL A 212 -19.91 -19.29 -12.21
C VAL A 212 -20.71 -19.65 -10.97
N VAL A 213 -21.04 -18.67 -10.11
CA VAL A 213 -21.96 -18.88 -8.99
C VAL A 213 -23.34 -19.33 -9.48
N ALA A 214 -23.91 -18.66 -10.50
CA ALA A 214 -25.19 -19.03 -11.06
C ALA A 214 -25.18 -20.44 -11.69
N LEU A 215 -24.10 -20.81 -12.38
CA LEU A 215 -23.91 -22.14 -12.94
C LEU A 215 -23.76 -23.21 -11.85
N GLY A 216 -23.06 -22.90 -10.75
CA GLY A 216 -22.92 -23.79 -9.61
C GLY A 216 -24.26 -24.08 -8.94
N VAL A 217 -25.03 -23.03 -8.63
CA VAL A 217 -26.39 -23.16 -8.09
C VAL A 217 -27.29 -23.94 -9.03
N LEU A 218 -27.25 -23.65 -10.33
CA LEU A 218 -28.05 -24.37 -11.32
C LEU A 218 -27.65 -25.85 -11.42
N ALA A 219 -26.36 -26.17 -11.32
CA ALA A 219 -25.88 -27.54 -11.34
C ALA A 219 -26.40 -28.33 -10.13
N VAL A 220 -26.34 -27.75 -8.92
CA VAL A 220 -26.91 -28.38 -7.72
C VAL A 220 -28.41 -28.57 -7.89
N ALA A 221 -29.14 -27.53 -8.30
CA ALA A 221 -30.59 -27.59 -8.46
C ALA A 221 -31.07 -28.60 -9.51
N LEU A 222 -30.32 -28.81 -10.61
CA LEU A 222 -30.69 -29.73 -11.69
C LEU A 222 -30.28 -31.18 -11.43
N PHE A 223 -29.15 -31.40 -10.75
CA PHE A 223 -28.58 -32.73 -10.55
C PHE A 223 -28.72 -33.26 -9.12
N GLY A 224 -29.25 -32.48 -8.18
CA GLY A 224 -29.39 -32.85 -6.77
C GLY A 224 -28.04 -33.18 -6.14
N LEU A 225 -27.01 -32.36 -6.43
CA LEU A 225 -25.63 -32.68 -6.04
C LEU A 225 -25.41 -32.66 -4.53
N ASP A 226 -26.22 -31.89 -3.81
CA ASP A 226 -26.29 -31.86 -2.34
C ASP A 226 -26.70 -33.22 -1.76
N ASP A 227 -27.64 -33.93 -2.39
CA ASP A 227 -28.00 -35.31 -2.02
C ASP A 227 -26.87 -36.32 -2.30
N HIS A 228 -25.88 -35.93 -3.12
CA HIS A 228 -24.74 -36.76 -3.53
C HIS A 228 -23.44 -36.41 -2.78
N GLY A 229 -23.52 -35.64 -1.69
CA GLY A 229 -22.40 -35.35 -0.81
C GLY A 229 -21.62 -34.08 -1.13
N VAL A 230 -22.04 -33.28 -2.12
CA VAL A 230 -21.43 -31.97 -2.40
C VAL A 230 -21.80 -30.98 -1.31
N GLU A 231 -20.80 -30.42 -0.65
CA GLU A 231 -21.03 -29.42 0.38
C GLU A 231 -21.54 -28.10 -0.22
N THR A 232 -22.64 -27.59 0.33
CA THR A 232 -23.23 -26.30 -0.06
C THR A 232 -23.15 -25.31 1.08
N VAL A 233 -23.28 -24.02 0.76
CA VAL A 233 -23.23 -22.93 1.75
C VAL A 233 -24.27 -23.10 2.86
N GLY A 234 -25.42 -23.70 2.56
CA GLY A 234 -26.49 -23.94 3.53
C GLY A 234 -27.28 -22.68 3.87
N ASP A 235 -28.06 -22.73 4.95
CA ASP A 235 -29.01 -21.67 5.33
C ASP A 235 -28.33 -20.30 5.48
N ILE A 236 -28.84 -19.32 4.74
CA ILE A 236 -28.39 -17.92 4.81
C ILE A 236 -29.51 -17.10 5.44
N ALA A 237 -29.25 -16.54 6.62
CA ALA A 237 -30.18 -15.63 7.29
C ALA A 237 -30.40 -14.36 6.43
N GLY A 238 -31.37 -14.42 5.51
CA GLY A 238 -31.76 -13.32 4.66
C GLY A 238 -32.47 -12.20 5.42
N GLY A 239 -32.67 -11.07 4.73
CA GLY A 239 -33.28 -9.88 5.30
C GLY A 239 -32.26 -8.77 5.59
N LEU A 240 -32.75 -7.71 6.25
CA LEU A 240 -31.91 -6.58 6.61
C LEU A 240 -31.11 -6.90 7.89
N PRO A 241 -29.85 -6.44 7.98
CA PRO A 241 -29.06 -6.62 9.20
C PRO A 241 -29.69 -5.87 10.37
N SER A 242 -29.46 -6.40 11.58
CA SER A 242 -29.72 -5.62 12.79
C SER A 242 -28.77 -4.42 12.83
N LEU A 243 -29.30 -3.26 13.22
CA LEU A 243 -28.50 -2.06 13.40
C LEU A 243 -28.14 -1.92 14.87
N GLY A 244 -26.85 -1.77 15.18
CA GLY A 244 -26.40 -1.60 16.56
C GLY A 244 -24.92 -1.85 16.76
N LEU A 245 -24.51 -1.69 18.01
CA LEU A 245 -23.19 -2.13 18.46
C LEU A 245 -23.25 -3.65 18.72
N PRO A 246 -22.23 -4.42 18.34
CA PRO A 246 -22.14 -5.82 18.69
C PRO A 246 -21.91 -5.96 20.21
N ASP A 247 -22.44 -7.04 20.79
CA ASP A 247 -22.28 -7.37 22.20
C ASP A 247 -20.87 -7.89 22.48
N VAL A 248 -19.93 -6.95 22.62
CA VAL A 248 -18.51 -7.20 22.82
C VAL A 248 -18.05 -6.37 24.03
N PRO A 249 -17.29 -6.96 24.97
CA PRO A 249 -16.83 -6.21 26.13
C PRO A 249 -15.82 -5.13 25.74
N ALA A 250 -15.79 -4.02 26.49
CA ALA A 250 -14.97 -2.86 26.15
C ALA A 250 -13.45 -3.16 26.02
N HIS A 251 -12.95 -4.17 26.72
CA HIS A 251 -11.54 -4.55 26.64
C HIS A 251 -11.17 -5.17 25.29
N ASP A 252 -12.09 -5.86 24.63
CA ASP A 252 -11.85 -6.45 23.30
C ASP A 252 -11.76 -5.37 22.23
N TYR A 253 -12.53 -4.28 22.32
CA TYR A 253 -12.36 -3.13 21.44
C TYR A 253 -10.94 -2.54 21.51
N LEU A 254 -10.35 -2.49 22.71
CA LEU A 254 -8.97 -2.05 22.90
C LEU A 254 -7.96 -3.06 22.37
N ALA A 255 -8.22 -4.36 22.56
CA ALA A 255 -7.38 -5.43 22.03
C ALA A 255 -7.37 -5.46 20.49
N LEU A 256 -8.48 -5.08 19.86
CA LEU A 256 -8.62 -4.99 18.41
C LEU A 256 -7.95 -3.74 17.81
N ALA A 257 -7.60 -2.73 18.61
CA ALA A 257 -7.07 -1.45 18.12
C ALA A 257 -5.78 -1.57 17.29
N PRO A 258 -4.75 -2.35 17.69
CA PRO A 258 -3.56 -2.56 16.86
C PRO A 258 -3.88 -3.20 15.51
N GLY A 259 -4.79 -4.19 15.50
CA GLY A 259 -5.27 -4.83 14.28
C GLY A 259 -6.04 -3.86 13.37
N GLY A 260 -6.92 -3.05 13.97
CA GLY A 260 -7.66 -1.99 13.27
C GLY A 260 -6.75 -0.95 12.63
N ILE A 261 -5.65 -0.55 13.30
CA ILE A 261 -4.63 0.34 12.72
C ILE A 261 -3.98 -0.32 11.49
N GLY A 262 -3.57 -1.58 11.58
CA GLY A 262 -3.00 -2.31 10.45
C GLY A 262 -3.95 -2.40 9.26
N ILE A 263 -5.23 -2.73 9.50
CA ILE A 263 -6.27 -2.81 8.47
C ILE A 263 -6.49 -1.45 7.81
N VAL A 264 -6.59 -0.37 8.59
CA VAL A 264 -6.76 0.99 8.05
C VAL A 264 -5.54 1.40 7.23
N LEU A 265 -4.32 1.10 7.67
CA LEU A 265 -3.09 1.46 6.96
C LEU A 265 -3.01 0.78 5.59
N VAL A 266 -3.18 -0.54 5.54
CA VAL A 266 -3.20 -1.29 4.27
C VAL A 266 -4.36 -0.83 3.41
N GLY A 267 -5.53 -0.73 4.04
CA GLY A 267 -6.74 -0.43 3.32
C GLY A 267 -6.68 0.94 2.64
N PHE A 268 -6.23 1.94 3.40
CA PHE A 268 -6.04 3.29 2.91
C PHE A 268 -4.97 3.38 1.82
N ALA A 269 -3.85 2.65 1.93
CA ALA A 269 -2.82 2.63 0.91
C ALA A 269 -3.35 2.08 -0.44
N GLU A 270 -4.07 0.97 -0.42
CA GLU A 270 -4.68 0.37 -1.62
C GLU A 270 -5.78 1.26 -2.20
N GLY A 271 -6.71 1.71 -1.35
CA GLY A 271 -7.87 2.51 -1.74
C GLY A 271 -7.46 3.87 -2.30
N LEU A 272 -6.50 4.55 -1.69
CA LEU A 272 -6.01 5.85 -2.16
C LEU A 272 -5.31 5.73 -3.52
N GLY A 273 -4.56 4.65 -3.76
CA GLY A 273 -3.94 4.37 -5.06
C GLY A 273 -4.98 4.22 -6.17
N ALA A 274 -6.04 3.44 -5.93
CA ALA A 274 -7.16 3.28 -6.85
C ALA A 274 -7.89 4.61 -7.09
N ALA A 275 -8.20 5.35 -6.02
CA ALA A 275 -8.86 6.64 -6.11
C ALA A 275 -8.07 7.64 -6.96
N LYS A 276 -6.76 7.80 -6.70
CA LYS A 276 -5.88 8.69 -7.47
C LYS A 276 -5.78 8.28 -8.94
N THR A 277 -5.64 6.99 -9.22
CA THR A 277 -5.54 6.48 -10.60
C THR A 277 -6.75 6.88 -11.45
N TYR A 278 -7.96 6.68 -10.92
CA TYR A 278 -9.18 7.03 -11.66
C TYR A 278 -9.49 8.53 -11.64
N ALA A 279 -9.06 9.24 -10.59
CA ALA A 279 -9.17 10.68 -10.54
C ALA A 279 -8.33 11.38 -11.61
N THR A 280 -7.08 10.95 -11.77
CA THR A 280 -6.20 11.43 -12.85
C THR A 280 -6.80 11.15 -14.22
N LYS A 281 -7.32 9.94 -14.46
CA LYS A 281 -8.00 9.60 -15.74
C LYS A 281 -9.22 10.48 -16.04
N ALA A 282 -9.95 10.88 -15.00
CA ALA A 282 -11.16 11.67 -15.11
C ALA A 282 -10.93 13.20 -14.98
N GLY A 283 -9.68 13.63 -14.73
CA GLY A 283 -9.29 15.04 -14.63
C GLY A 283 -9.76 15.75 -13.35
N TYR A 284 -9.75 15.08 -12.20
CA TYR A 284 -10.00 15.71 -10.89
C TYR A 284 -9.00 15.24 -9.82
N ASP A 285 -8.94 15.96 -8.70
CA ASP A 285 -8.05 15.65 -7.58
C ASP A 285 -8.76 14.93 -6.42
N VAL A 286 -8.03 14.08 -5.72
CA VAL A 286 -8.49 13.34 -4.53
C VAL A 286 -7.78 13.86 -3.29
N ASP A 287 -8.54 14.14 -2.24
CA ASP A 287 -8.00 14.57 -0.94
C ASP A 287 -7.78 13.36 -0.04
N ALA A 288 -6.51 13.07 0.27
CA ALA A 288 -6.12 11.92 1.07
C ALA A 288 -6.76 11.90 2.47
N ASN A 289 -6.94 13.06 3.12
CA ASN A 289 -7.56 13.12 4.45
C ASN A 289 -9.05 12.84 4.38
N ARG A 290 -9.72 13.29 3.31
CA ARG A 290 -11.13 12.96 3.05
C ARG A 290 -11.33 11.51 2.68
N GLU A 291 -10.42 10.91 1.92
CA GLU A 291 -10.47 9.47 1.67
C GLU A 291 -10.39 8.67 2.97
N LEU A 292 -9.56 9.11 3.92
CA LEU A 292 -9.44 8.47 5.23
C LEU A 292 -10.72 8.63 6.07
N LEU A 293 -11.35 9.81 6.05
CA LEU A 293 -12.67 10.03 6.64
C LEU A 293 -13.76 9.18 5.97
N GLY A 294 -13.77 9.10 4.64
CA GLY A 294 -14.72 8.30 3.87
C GLY A 294 -14.57 6.81 4.16
N LEU A 295 -13.34 6.31 4.24
CA LEU A 295 -13.05 4.93 4.64
C LEU A 295 -13.49 4.65 6.08
N GLY A 296 -13.26 5.60 7.00
CA GLY A 296 -13.70 5.49 8.38
C GLY A 296 -15.22 5.46 8.51
N ALA A 297 -15.91 6.38 7.85
CA ALA A 297 -17.36 6.38 7.79
C ALA A 297 -17.91 5.08 7.17
N ALA A 298 -17.28 4.57 6.12
CA ALA A 298 -17.68 3.32 5.49
C ALA A 298 -17.56 2.12 6.44
N ASN A 299 -16.45 2.01 7.18
CA ASN A 299 -16.25 0.94 8.16
C ASN A 299 -17.16 1.05 9.39
N LEU A 300 -17.45 2.27 9.85
CA LEU A 300 -18.48 2.49 10.88
C LEU A 300 -19.85 2.04 10.38
N GLY A 301 -20.21 2.37 9.14
CA GLY A 301 -21.45 1.91 8.53
C GLY A 301 -21.54 0.40 8.47
N ALA A 302 -20.49 -0.25 7.94
CA ALA A 302 -20.42 -1.71 7.85
C ALA A 302 -20.55 -2.38 9.22
N GLY A 303 -19.80 -1.91 10.22
CA GLY A 303 -19.85 -2.47 11.57
C GLY A 303 -21.19 -2.23 12.27
N LEU A 304 -21.80 -1.04 12.12
CA LEU A 304 -23.12 -0.77 12.70
C LEU A 304 -24.25 -1.56 12.04
N SER A 305 -24.02 -2.11 10.84
CA SER A 305 -24.94 -2.99 10.14
C SER A 305 -24.53 -4.46 10.19
N SER A 306 -23.87 -4.90 11.26
CA SER A 306 -23.44 -6.30 11.47
C SER A 306 -22.59 -6.89 10.34
N GLY A 307 -21.84 -6.03 9.66
CA GLY A 307 -20.93 -6.40 8.58
C GLY A 307 -19.49 -6.53 9.05
N MET A 308 -18.61 -6.79 8.08
CA MET A 308 -17.16 -6.90 8.28
C MET A 308 -16.41 -5.65 7.81
N VAL A 309 -15.09 -5.62 8.02
CA VAL A 309 -14.22 -4.55 7.51
C VAL A 309 -14.35 -4.36 6.00
N VAL A 310 -14.40 -3.10 5.57
CA VAL A 310 -14.54 -2.71 4.16
C VAL A 310 -13.40 -1.80 3.74
N ASN A 311 -13.05 -1.83 2.46
CA ASN A 311 -11.99 -0.99 1.92
C ASN A 311 -12.21 -0.59 0.46
N GLY A 312 -11.48 0.45 0.02
CA GLY A 312 -11.42 0.86 -1.38
C GLY A 312 -10.79 -0.22 -2.26
N SER A 313 -11.53 -0.69 -3.25
CA SER A 313 -11.12 -1.81 -4.11
C SER A 313 -10.60 -1.33 -5.46
N LEU A 314 -9.35 -1.69 -5.81
CA LEU A 314 -8.82 -1.38 -7.14
C LEU A 314 -9.60 -2.07 -8.27
N SER A 315 -9.89 -3.37 -8.13
CA SER A 315 -10.61 -4.15 -9.15
C SER A 315 -12.04 -3.65 -9.36
N LYS A 316 -12.81 -3.46 -8.28
CA LYS A 316 -14.20 -2.96 -8.37
C LYS A 316 -14.24 -1.51 -8.88
N THR A 317 -13.28 -0.67 -8.48
CA THR A 317 -13.15 0.69 -9.01
C THR A 317 -12.80 0.67 -10.50
N ALA A 318 -12.02 -0.31 -10.95
CA ALA A 318 -11.72 -0.47 -12.36
C ALA A 318 -12.91 -0.90 -13.19
N VAL A 319 -13.72 -1.82 -12.67
CA VAL A 319 -15.02 -2.18 -13.25
C VAL A 319 -15.94 -0.95 -13.30
N ASN A 320 -16.03 -0.18 -12.21
CA ASN A 320 -16.86 1.02 -12.11
C ASN A 320 -16.47 2.08 -13.16
N GLY A 321 -15.18 2.44 -13.21
CA GLY A 321 -14.67 3.42 -14.17
C GLY A 321 -14.73 2.91 -15.62
N GLY A 322 -14.45 1.62 -15.85
CA GLY A 322 -14.53 0.98 -17.16
C GLY A 322 -15.95 0.92 -17.73
N ALA A 323 -16.96 0.73 -16.87
CA ALA A 323 -18.38 0.80 -17.22
C ALA A 323 -18.90 2.24 -17.40
N GLY A 324 -18.04 3.24 -17.20
CA GLY A 324 -18.34 4.64 -17.49
C GLY A 324 -18.89 5.46 -16.34
N ALA A 325 -18.73 5.00 -15.08
CA ALA A 325 -19.11 5.79 -13.91
C ALA A 325 -18.50 7.20 -13.95
N ARG A 326 -19.26 8.18 -13.46
CA ARG A 326 -18.87 9.59 -13.36
C ARG A 326 -19.06 10.14 -11.95
N SER A 327 -19.79 9.44 -11.09
CA SER A 327 -20.06 9.84 -9.72
C SER A 327 -20.33 8.66 -8.78
N GLN A 328 -20.42 8.94 -7.48
CA GLN A 328 -20.79 7.95 -6.46
C GLN A 328 -22.27 7.49 -6.53
N VAL A 329 -23.07 8.02 -7.46
CA VAL A 329 -24.39 7.44 -7.77
C VAL A 329 -24.26 5.97 -8.20
N SER A 330 -23.15 5.57 -8.83
CA SER A 330 -22.92 4.17 -9.13
C SER A 330 -22.75 3.32 -7.87
N GLY A 331 -22.03 3.82 -6.85
CA GLY A 331 -21.92 3.17 -5.54
C GLY A 331 -23.26 3.09 -4.79
N LEU A 332 -24.08 4.15 -4.86
CA LEU A 332 -25.44 4.12 -4.31
C LEU A 332 -26.34 3.10 -5.02
N MET A 333 -26.21 2.96 -6.34
CA MET A 333 -26.91 1.92 -7.09
C MET A 333 -26.49 0.52 -6.65
N VAL A 334 -25.20 0.30 -6.40
CA VAL A 334 -24.70 -0.97 -5.83
C VAL A 334 -25.33 -1.23 -4.46
N ALA A 335 -25.39 -0.22 -3.58
CA ALA A 335 -26.02 -0.37 -2.27
C ALA A 335 -27.48 -0.80 -2.36
N VAL A 336 -28.27 -0.19 -3.26
CA VAL A 336 -29.66 -0.56 -3.51
C VAL A 336 -29.77 -2.00 -4.03
N LEU A 337 -28.95 -2.35 -5.03
CA LEU A 337 -28.96 -3.70 -5.60
C LEU A 337 -28.55 -4.75 -4.56
N THR A 338 -27.59 -4.47 -3.69
CA THR A 338 -27.22 -5.37 -2.59
C THR A 338 -28.33 -5.53 -1.57
N ILE A 339 -29.08 -4.46 -1.24
CA ILE A 339 -30.28 -4.57 -0.39
C ILE A 339 -31.32 -5.46 -1.06
N LEU A 340 -31.55 -5.31 -2.37
CA LEU A 340 -32.45 -6.21 -3.10
C LEU A 340 -31.96 -7.65 -3.09
N THR A 341 -30.64 -7.87 -3.18
CA THR A 341 -30.05 -9.21 -3.03
C THR A 341 -30.36 -9.80 -1.66
N LEU A 342 -30.16 -9.03 -0.58
CA LEU A 342 -30.44 -9.45 0.80
C LEU A 342 -31.92 -9.79 1.05
N LEU A 343 -32.83 -9.09 0.37
CA LEU A 343 -34.28 -9.28 0.56
C LEU A 343 -34.86 -10.42 -0.28
N PHE A 344 -34.31 -10.68 -1.47
CA PHE A 344 -34.98 -11.54 -2.46
C PHE A 344 -34.10 -12.64 -3.05
N LEU A 345 -32.78 -12.48 -3.06
CA LEU A 345 -31.86 -13.39 -3.76
C LEU A 345 -31.02 -14.25 -2.80
N THR A 346 -31.05 -14.01 -1.49
CA THR A 346 -30.28 -14.83 -0.52
C THR A 346 -30.58 -16.33 -0.60
N PRO A 347 -31.84 -16.79 -0.79
CA PRO A 347 -32.12 -18.23 -0.89
C PRO A 347 -31.45 -18.89 -2.09
N LEU A 348 -31.13 -18.13 -3.15
CA LEU A 348 -30.43 -18.68 -4.31
C LEU A 348 -29.00 -19.10 -3.98
N PHE A 349 -28.38 -18.51 -2.96
CA PHE A 349 -27.01 -18.82 -2.58
C PHE A 349 -26.89 -19.97 -1.58
N GLU A 350 -27.99 -20.46 -1.01
CA GLU A 350 -27.98 -21.60 -0.07
C GLU A 350 -27.51 -22.89 -0.78
N GLN A 351 -27.93 -23.07 -2.04
CA GLN A 351 -27.54 -24.19 -2.91
C GLN A 351 -26.20 -23.99 -3.61
N LEU A 352 -25.42 -22.96 -3.26
CA LEU A 352 -24.12 -22.72 -3.88
C LEU A 352 -23.10 -23.75 -3.36
N PRO A 353 -22.39 -24.50 -4.23
CA PRO A 353 -21.31 -25.37 -3.78
C PRO A 353 -20.18 -24.59 -3.10
N GLU A 354 -19.71 -25.11 -1.97
CA GLU A 354 -18.53 -24.64 -1.25
C GLU A 354 -17.29 -24.62 -2.15
N ALA A 355 -17.12 -25.66 -2.97
CA ALA A 355 -16.05 -25.77 -3.95
C ALA A 355 -16.08 -24.64 -5.00
N THR A 356 -17.27 -24.23 -5.45
CA THR A 356 -17.43 -23.09 -6.38
C THR A 356 -17.04 -21.78 -5.70
N LEU A 357 -17.40 -21.58 -4.43
CA LEU A 357 -17.01 -20.41 -3.66
C LEU A 357 -15.48 -20.33 -3.49
N GLY A 358 -14.84 -21.44 -3.12
CA GLY A 358 -13.39 -21.57 -3.02
C GLY A 358 -12.69 -21.27 -4.35
N ALA A 359 -13.23 -21.75 -5.46
CA ALA A 359 -12.73 -21.46 -6.80
C ALA A 359 -12.79 -19.96 -7.14
N VAL A 360 -13.89 -19.28 -6.79
CA VAL A 360 -14.05 -17.84 -6.98
C VAL A 360 -13.03 -17.05 -6.14
N VAL A 361 -12.82 -17.45 -4.88
CA VAL A 361 -11.77 -16.85 -4.02
C VAL A 361 -10.39 -16.98 -4.66
N ILE A 362 -10.01 -18.19 -5.06
CA ILE A 362 -8.70 -18.47 -5.67
C ILE A 362 -8.53 -17.65 -6.95
N ALA A 363 -9.55 -17.62 -7.82
CA ALA A 363 -9.51 -16.84 -9.05
C ALA A 363 -9.43 -15.32 -8.83
N ALA A 364 -10.00 -14.79 -7.75
CA ALA A 364 -9.88 -13.38 -7.39
C ALA A 364 -8.49 -13.05 -6.84
N VAL A 365 -7.90 -13.96 -6.07
CA VAL A 365 -6.60 -13.75 -5.42
C VAL A 365 -5.42 -13.95 -6.38
N ILE A 366 -5.51 -14.88 -7.34
CA ILE A 366 -4.50 -15.05 -8.40
C ILE A 366 -4.26 -13.74 -9.17
N GLU A 367 -5.30 -12.93 -9.35
CA GLU A 367 -5.21 -11.64 -10.04
C GLU A 367 -4.39 -10.58 -9.26
N LEU A 368 -4.33 -10.72 -7.93
CA LEU A 368 -3.54 -9.83 -7.08
C LEU A 368 -2.03 -10.16 -7.13
N VAL A 369 -1.67 -11.37 -7.58
CA VAL A 369 -0.29 -11.85 -7.63
C VAL A 369 0.44 -11.28 -8.85
N ASP A 370 1.17 -10.20 -8.64
CA ASP A 370 1.94 -9.51 -9.68
C ASP A 370 3.41 -9.96 -9.70
N ILE A 371 3.66 -11.12 -10.32
CA ILE A 371 5.01 -11.69 -10.45
C ILE A 371 5.92 -10.81 -11.31
N ASP A 372 5.37 -10.12 -12.31
CA ASP A 372 6.16 -9.27 -13.19
C ASP A 372 6.66 -8.02 -12.48
N ALA A 373 5.87 -7.44 -11.57
CA ALA A 373 6.35 -6.40 -10.66
C ALA A 373 7.48 -6.90 -9.76
N LEU A 374 7.38 -8.10 -9.16
CA LEU A 374 8.48 -8.66 -8.35
C LEU A 374 9.75 -8.87 -9.18
N ARG A 375 9.62 -9.37 -10.42
CA ARG A 375 10.76 -9.51 -11.36
C ARG A 375 11.31 -8.15 -11.77
N ALA A 376 10.48 -7.13 -11.91
CA ALA A 376 10.93 -5.77 -12.21
C ALA A 376 11.75 -5.22 -11.03
N LEU A 377 11.25 -5.34 -9.79
CA LEU A 377 11.98 -4.93 -8.58
C LEU A 377 13.34 -5.62 -8.46
N PHE A 378 13.42 -6.91 -8.81
CA PHE A 378 14.68 -7.63 -8.84
C PHE A 378 15.65 -7.11 -9.91
N ARG A 379 15.13 -6.71 -11.08
CA ARG A 379 15.91 -6.23 -12.24
C ARG A 379 16.38 -4.78 -12.14
N VAL A 380 15.78 -3.97 -11.27
CA VAL A 380 16.17 -2.54 -11.06
C VAL A 380 17.60 -2.40 -10.50
N TRP A 381 18.20 -3.51 -10.05
CA TRP A 381 19.59 -3.52 -9.62
C TRP A 381 20.56 -3.10 -10.74
N SER A 382 21.43 -2.14 -10.44
CA SER A 382 22.60 -1.80 -11.26
C SER A 382 23.89 -2.05 -10.48
N GLY A 383 24.96 -2.43 -11.18
CA GLY A 383 26.29 -2.67 -10.56
C GLY A 383 26.78 -1.47 -9.74
N ARG A 384 26.44 -0.25 -10.15
CA ARG A 384 26.78 0.98 -9.42
C ARG A 384 25.96 1.17 -8.14
N LEU A 385 24.64 0.89 -8.16
CA LEU A 385 23.86 0.83 -6.92
C LEU A 385 24.45 -0.20 -5.95
N GLY A 386 24.92 -1.33 -6.47
CA GLY A 386 25.68 -2.34 -5.72
C GLY A 386 26.95 -1.80 -5.07
N SER A 387 27.73 -0.99 -5.80
CA SER A 387 28.96 -0.36 -5.27
C SER A 387 28.68 0.67 -4.17
N ILE A 388 27.59 1.45 -4.30
CA ILE A 388 27.27 2.54 -3.37
C ILE A 388 26.55 1.99 -2.12
N TYR A 389 25.59 1.08 -2.30
CA TYR A 389 24.68 0.64 -1.24
C TYR A 389 24.84 -0.83 -0.83
N GLY A 390 25.76 -1.58 -1.45
CA GLY A 390 26.01 -2.98 -1.12
C GLY A 390 24.75 -3.86 -1.24
N TYR A 391 24.41 -4.58 -0.18
CA TYR A 391 23.19 -5.41 -0.12
C TYR A 391 21.90 -4.56 -0.17
N ALA A 392 21.94 -3.30 0.30
CA ALA A 392 20.81 -2.38 0.22
C ALA A 392 20.56 -1.84 -1.20
N ALA A 393 21.40 -2.20 -2.18
CA ALA A 393 21.15 -1.93 -3.60
C ALA A 393 19.86 -2.59 -4.12
N ARG A 394 19.37 -3.62 -3.42
CA ARG A 394 18.08 -4.27 -3.67
C ARG A 394 17.08 -4.03 -2.54
N ALA A 395 17.15 -2.86 -1.89
CA ALA A 395 16.30 -2.53 -0.75
C ALA A 395 14.83 -2.82 -1.01
N ASP A 396 14.32 -2.41 -2.17
CA ASP A 396 12.93 -2.59 -2.56
C ASP A 396 12.54 -4.07 -2.68
N PHE A 397 13.38 -4.89 -3.34
CA PHE A 397 13.15 -6.32 -3.45
C PHE A 397 13.29 -7.05 -2.11
N LEU A 398 14.26 -6.65 -1.27
CA LEU A 398 14.44 -7.21 0.07
C LEU A 398 13.26 -6.89 0.97
N ALA A 399 12.72 -5.67 0.90
CA ALA A 399 11.53 -5.27 1.65
C ALA A 399 10.29 -6.06 1.18
N ALA A 400 10.12 -6.25 -0.14
CA ALA A 400 9.07 -7.10 -0.69
C ALA A 400 9.20 -8.56 -0.23
N LEU A 401 10.41 -9.12 -0.28
CA LEU A 401 10.67 -10.49 0.17
C LEU A 401 10.44 -10.65 1.68
N ALA A 402 10.87 -9.67 2.48
CA ALA A 402 10.64 -9.66 3.93
C ALA A 402 9.14 -9.60 4.27
N ALA A 403 8.37 -8.78 3.54
CA ALA A 403 6.92 -8.75 3.69
C ALA A 403 6.28 -10.10 3.31
N MET A 404 6.67 -10.67 2.17
CA MET A 404 6.15 -11.96 1.69
C MET A 404 6.45 -13.10 2.68
N LEU A 405 7.72 -13.29 3.05
CA LEU A 405 8.11 -14.33 4.01
C LEU A 405 7.54 -14.06 5.40
N GLY A 406 7.45 -12.78 5.79
CA GLY A 406 6.81 -12.38 7.02
C GLY A 406 5.36 -12.86 7.09
N VAL A 407 4.60 -12.73 6.00
CA VAL A 407 3.20 -13.20 5.94
C VAL A 407 3.11 -14.72 5.97
N LEU A 408 4.02 -15.42 5.31
CA LEU A 408 4.00 -16.89 5.26
C LEU A 408 4.38 -17.52 6.61
N VAL A 409 5.28 -16.90 7.37
CA VAL A 409 5.84 -17.45 8.62
C VAL A 409 5.14 -16.92 9.86
N PHE A 410 4.74 -15.65 9.87
CA PHE A 410 4.20 -14.96 11.05
C PHE A 410 2.77 -14.45 10.84
N ASP A 411 2.05 -14.98 9.85
CA ASP A 411 0.72 -14.51 9.43
C ASP A 411 0.69 -13.07 8.87
N THR A 412 -0.49 -12.69 8.42
CA THR A 412 -0.75 -11.49 7.62
C THR A 412 -0.36 -10.19 8.32
N LEU A 413 -0.81 -9.98 9.56
CA LEU A 413 -0.58 -8.71 10.26
C LEU A 413 0.89 -8.51 10.69
N PRO A 414 1.56 -9.46 11.38
CA PRO A 414 2.99 -9.33 11.68
C PRO A 414 3.85 -9.23 10.42
N GLY A 415 3.54 -10.01 9.38
CA GLY A 415 4.24 -9.97 8.09
C GLY A 415 4.25 -8.59 7.44
N LEU A 416 3.13 -7.88 7.48
CA LEU A 416 3.05 -6.48 7.04
C LEU A 416 4.01 -5.57 7.81
N PHE A 417 3.97 -5.62 9.15
CA PHE A 417 4.82 -4.75 9.99
C PHE A 417 6.31 -5.07 9.82
N ILE A 418 6.67 -6.34 9.62
CA ILE A 418 8.03 -6.75 9.27
C ILE A 418 8.45 -6.09 7.95
N GLY A 419 7.60 -6.17 6.92
CA GLY A 419 7.85 -5.52 5.63
C GLY A 419 8.07 -4.01 5.74
N ILE A 420 7.19 -3.31 6.45
CA ILE A 420 7.30 -1.86 6.69
C ILE A 420 8.58 -1.53 7.47
N GLY A 421 8.84 -2.25 8.56
CA GLY A 421 10.03 -2.04 9.40
C GLY A 421 11.33 -2.24 8.62
N VAL A 422 11.42 -3.30 7.81
CA VAL A 422 12.56 -3.55 6.93
C VAL A 422 12.69 -2.46 5.86
N SER A 423 11.59 -2.03 5.24
CA SER A 423 11.62 -0.94 4.25
C SER A 423 12.10 0.38 4.85
N LEU A 424 11.64 0.74 6.04
CA LEU A 424 12.08 1.95 6.75
C LEU A 424 13.55 1.86 7.17
N LEU A 425 13.99 0.70 7.66
CA LEU A 425 15.39 0.48 8.03
C LEU A 425 16.31 0.58 6.82
N LEU A 426 15.93 0.01 5.68
CA LEU A 426 16.69 0.08 4.44
C LEU A 426 16.71 1.51 3.86
N LEU A 427 15.59 2.24 3.96
CA LEU A 427 15.55 3.65 3.60
C LEU A 427 16.50 4.47 4.47
N LEU A 428 16.48 4.25 5.79
CA LEU A 428 17.37 4.93 6.73
C LEU A 428 18.84 4.58 6.47
N TYR A 429 19.13 3.32 6.16
CA TYR A 429 20.48 2.89 5.75
C TYR A 429 20.94 3.58 4.46
N ARG A 430 20.06 3.70 3.47
CA ARG A 430 20.38 4.39 2.21
C ARG A 430 20.60 5.90 2.42
N ALA A 431 19.79 6.51 3.28
CA ALA A 431 19.92 7.92 3.63
C ALA A 431 21.15 8.21 4.50
N SER A 432 21.58 7.25 5.34
CA SER A 432 22.78 7.37 6.17
C SER A 432 24.10 7.23 5.38
N ARG A 433 24.04 6.74 4.14
CA ARG A 433 25.19 6.52 3.25
C ARG A 433 25.00 7.27 1.92
N PRO A 434 24.95 8.63 1.92
CA PRO A 434 24.85 9.39 0.69
C PRO A 434 26.09 9.15 -0.20
N ASN A 435 25.90 9.25 -1.51
CA ASN A 435 27.02 9.19 -2.45
C ASN A 435 27.89 10.45 -2.29
N ILE A 436 29.20 10.26 -2.18
CA ILE A 436 30.19 11.35 -2.06
C ILE A 436 31.06 11.29 -3.31
N ALA A 437 30.65 12.04 -4.32
CA ALA A 437 31.30 12.05 -5.62
C ALA A 437 32.56 12.92 -5.59
N VAL A 438 33.66 12.42 -6.14
CA VAL A 438 34.85 13.23 -6.40
C VAL A 438 34.67 13.89 -7.77
N LEU A 439 34.75 15.22 -7.80
CA LEU A 439 34.50 16.00 -9.00
C LEU A 439 35.79 16.33 -9.73
N GLY A 440 35.70 16.33 -11.06
CA GLY A 440 36.72 16.83 -11.97
C GLY A 440 36.11 17.76 -13.01
N THR A 441 36.96 18.43 -13.78
CA THR A 441 36.54 19.29 -14.90
C THR A 441 36.75 18.57 -16.22
N VAL A 442 35.76 18.64 -17.11
CA VAL A 442 35.92 18.12 -18.48
C VAL A 442 36.75 19.11 -19.29
N PRO A 443 37.82 18.67 -19.98
CA PRO A 443 38.66 19.55 -20.80
C PRO A 443 37.85 20.42 -21.78
N GLY A 444 38.13 21.71 -21.81
CA GLY A 444 37.42 22.66 -22.69
C GLY A 444 36.04 23.11 -22.18
N THR A 445 35.60 22.64 -21.01
CA THR A 445 34.36 23.08 -20.37
C THR A 445 34.62 23.71 -19.00
N ARG A 446 33.59 24.36 -18.44
CA ARG A 446 33.60 24.86 -17.05
C ARG A 446 32.76 23.98 -16.10
N VAL A 447 32.35 22.80 -16.55
CA VAL A 447 31.41 21.94 -15.83
C VAL A 447 32.18 20.98 -14.92
N TRP A 448 31.76 20.92 -13.66
CA TRP A 448 32.25 19.95 -12.69
C TRP A 448 31.37 18.69 -12.76
N VAL A 449 32.01 17.55 -12.95
CA VAL A 449 31.34 16.25 -13.14
C VAL A 449 31.98 15.18 -12.25
N ASP A 450 31.20 14.16 -11.92
CA ASP A 450 31.65 12.99 -11.19
C ASP A 450 32.69 12.20 -12.01
N LEU A 451 33.90 12.05 -11.48
CA LEU A 451 35.01 11.34 -12.13
C LEU A 451 34.68 9.87 -12.42
N GLU A 452 33.85 9.22 -11.61
CA GLU A 452 33.44 7.84 -11.86
C GLU A 452 32.50 7.71 -13.07
N ARG A 453 31.83 8.80 -13.46
CA ARG A 453 30.94 8.84 -14.63
C ARG A 453 31.64 9.39 -15.87
N HIS A 454 32.66 10.21 -15.66
CA HIS A 454 33.38 10.93 -16.70
C HIS A 454 34.89 10.70 -16.55
N PRO A 455 35.42 9.56 -17.03
CA PRO A 455 36.85 9.26 -16.94
C PRO A 455 37.74 10.28 -17.66
N GLU A 456 37.16 11.04 -18.60
CA GLU A 456 37.81 12.13 -19.32
C GLU A 456 38.03 13.40 -18.46
N ALA A 457 37.32 13.53 -17.33
CA ALA A 457 37.45 14.66 -16.45
C ALA A 457 38.76 14.63 -15.65
N ARG A 458 39.32 15.80 -15.39
CA ARG A 458 40.60 15.96 -14.71
C ARG A 458 40.42 16.64 -13.36
N THR A 459 41.11 16.13 -12.36
CA THR A 459 41.24 16.79 -11.05
C THR A 459 42.17 18.00 -11.13
N VAL A 460 42.04 18.90 -10.16
CA VAL A 460 42.95 20.03 -10.01
C VAL A 460 44.10 19.60 -9.08
N PRO A 461 45.38 19.75 -9.48
CA PRO A 461 46.51 19.39 -8.64
C PRO A 461 46.44 20.06 -7.27
N GLY A 462 46.64 19.30 -6.19
CA GLY A 462 46.61 19.80 -4.81
C GLY A 462 45.21 20.08 -4.25
N ALA A 463 44.15 19.97 -5.05
CA ALA A 463 42.78 20.22 -4.60
C ALA A 463 41.85 19.02 -4.80
N LEU A 464 41.08 18.71 -3.75
CA LEU A 464 40.01 17.74 -3.75
C LEU A 464 38.67 18.47 -3.84
N VAL A 465 37.89 18.23 -4.88
CA VAL A 465 36.50 18.72 -4.96
C VAL A 465 35.58 17.54 -4.73
N VAL A 466 34.73 17.62 -3.69
CA VAL A 466 33.76 16.58 -3.34
C VAL A 466 32.35 17.16 -3.31
N ARG A 467 31.39 16.36 -3.77
CA ARG A 467 29.97 16.69 -3.72
C ARG A 467 29.20 15.61 -2.99
N VAL A 468 28.47 16.03 -1.95
CA VAL A 468 27.57 15.14 -1.21
C VAL A 468 26.21 15.16 -1.90
N GLU A 469 25.81 14.02 -2.47
CA GLU A 469 24.55 13.89 -3.21
C GLU A 469 23.40 13.54 -2.23
N GLY A 470 23.06 14.47 -1.34
CA GLY A 470 22.00 14.34 -0.36
C GLY A 470 22.09 15.36 0.79
N GLY A 471 21.09 15.38 1.66
CA GLY A 471 21.14 16.19 2.88
C GLY A 471 22.19 15.66 3.86
N ILE A 472 22.82 16.54 4.63
CA ILE A 472 23.79 16.15 5.66
C ILE A 472 23.12 16.32 7.03
N PHE A 473 22.99 15.24 7.78
CA PHE A 473 22.27 15.25 9.06
C PHE A 473 22.85 14.20 10.01
N PHE A 474 22.31 14.13 11.23
CA PHE A 474 22.84 13.29 12.30
C PHE A 474 23.09 11.83 11.89
N ALA A 475 22.26 11.26 11.00
CA ALA A 475 22.40 9.86 10.61
C ALA A 475 23.56 9.58 9.65
N ASN A 476 24.03 10.57 8.88
CA ASN A 476 25.12 10.40 7.91
C ASN A 476 26.37 11.25 8.20
N ALA A 477 26.35 12.12 9.21
CA ALA A 477 27.43 13.04 9.52
C ALA A 477 28.79 12.34 9.67
N ASP A 478 28.87 11.26 10.46
CA ASP A 478 30.10 10.50 10.66
C ASP A 478 30.59 9.81 9.39
N HIS A 479 29.66 9.30 8.56
CA HIS A 479 30.01 8.68 7.29
C HIS A 479 30.62 9.69 6.32
N VAL A 480 30.00 10.87 6.20
CA VAL A 480 30.50 11.98 5.39
C VAL A 480 31.88 12.42 5.87
N ARG A 481 32.02 12.65 7.18
CA ARG A 481 33.29 13.03 7.82
C ARG A 481 34.42 12.04 7.52
N ALA A 482 34.17 10.74 7.73
CA ALA A 482 35.15 9.69 7.53
C ALA A 482 35.57 9.59 6.05
N ARG A 483 34.59 9.62 5.13
CA ARG A 483 34.87 9.50 3.70
C ARG A 483 35.62 10.70 3.14
N VAL A 484 35.24 11.92 3.53
CA VAL A 484 35.97 13.13 3.10
C VAL A 484 37.41 13.11 3.62
N ARG A 485 37.64 12.67 4.86
CA ARG A 485 39.00 12.52 5.40
C ARG A 485 39.86 11.51 4.68
N GLU A 486 39.27 10.38 4.30
CA GLU A 486 39.94 9.35 3.52
C GLU A 486 40.40 9.91 2.18
N LEU A 487 39.52 10.64 1.49
CA LEU A 487 39.81 11.26 0.20
C LEU A 487 40.80 12.43 0.30
N ALA A 488 40.78 13.18 1.41
CA ALA A 488 41.60 14.37 1.62
C ALA A 488 43.07 14.08 1.96
N ALA A 489 43.47 12.82 2.15
CA ALA A 489 44.78 12.45 2.72
C ALA A 489 46.01 13.05 2.00
N HIS A 490 45.90 13.43 0.73
CA HIS A 490 46.98 13.95 -0.10
C HIS A 490 46.67 15.30 -0.77
N HIS A 491 45.71 16.06 -0.24
CA HIS A 491 45.26 17.32 -0.84
C HIS A 491 45.43 18.49 0.14
N GLU A 492 45.87 19.64 -0.37
CA GLU A 492 46.09 20.87 0.40
C GLU A 492 44.79 21.68 0.54
N THR A 493 43.86 21.54 -0.42
CA THR A 493 42.55 22.19 -0.38
C THR A 493 41.45 21.16 -0.60
N VAL A 494 40.42 21.19 0.24
CA VAL A 494 39.22 20.36 0.14
C VAL A 494 38.03 21.28 -0.07
N VAL A 495 37.44 21.23 -1.26
CA VAL A 495 36.22 21.96 -1.62
C VAL A 495 35.02 21.04 -1.47
N LEU A 496 34.11 21.39 -0.56
CA LEU A 496 32.79 20.78 -0.48
C LEU A 496 31.82 21.56 -1.37
N ASP A 497 31.44 20.97 -2.52
CA ASP A 497 30.37 21.49 -3.36
C ASP A 497 29.01 21.13 -2.74
N ALA A 498 28.30 22.15 -2.28
CA ALA A 498 27.04 22.01 -1.58
C ALA A 498 25.80 22.18 -2.50
N GLU A 499 26.00 22.26 -3.82
CA GLU A 499 24.92 22.41 -4.82
C GLU A 499 23.78 21.39 -4.67
N THR A 500 24.11 20.17 -4.24
CA THR A 500 23.16 19.05 -4.09
C THR A 500 22.75 18.78 -2.64
N VAL A 501 23.09 19.66 -1.69
CA VAL A 501 22.78 19.50 -0.27
C VAL A 501 21.53 20.31 0.08
N PRO A 502 20.33 19.69 0.13
CA PRO A 502 19.07 20.41 0.31
C PRO A 502 18.87 20.99 1.72
N PHE A 503 19.46 20.36 2.73
CA PHE A 503 19.35 20.77 4.13
C PHE A 503 20.54 20.25 4.95
N VAL A 504 20.78 20.91 6.08
CA VAL A 504 21.79 20.51 7.07
C VAL A 504 21.22 20.70 8.48
N ASP A 505 21.43 19.73 9.36
CA ASP A 505 21.02 19.82 10.77
C ASP A 505 22.16 20.29 11.69
N VAL A 506 21.86 20.45 12.98
CA VAL A 506 22.84 20.92 13.99
C VAL A 506 24.03 19.96 14.14
N THR A 507 23.81 18.66 14.03
CA THR A 507 24.86 17.65 14.15
C THR A 507 25.82 17.71 12.97
N ALA A 508 25.28 17.87 11.76
CA ALA A 508 26.07 18.02 10.55
C ALA A 508 26.86 19.34 10.53
N ALA A 509 26.27 20.42 11.03
CA ALA A 509 26.97 21.70 11.23
C ALA A 509 28.20 21.56 12.15
N ARG A 510 28.04 20.89 13.30
CA ARG A 510 29.16 20.58 14.22
C ARG A 510 30.21 19.69 13.56
N MET A 511 29.76 18.65 12.86
CA MET A 511 30.64 17.74 12.13
C MET A 511 31.50 18.48 11.09
N LEU A 512 30.95 19.45 10.37
CA LEU A 512 31.71 20.25 9.39
C LEU A 512 32.79 21.12 10.07
N ALA A 513 32.48 21.71 11.23
CA ALA A 513 33.49 22.43 12.02
C ALA A 513 34.61 21.50 12.51
N GLU A 514 34.27 20.32 13.02
CA GLU A 514 35.25 19.31 13.41
C GLU A 514 36.04 18.74 12.22
N LEU A 515 35.44 18.67 11.03
CA LEU A 515 36.11 18.27 9.80
C LEU A 515 37.14 19.32 9.39
N ALA A 516 36.78 20.61 9.45
CA ALA A 516 37.71 21.70 9.17
C ALA A 516 38.93 21.68 10.11
N HIS A 517 38.72 21.54 11.42
CA HIS A 517 39.82 21.41 12.38
C HIS A 517 40.72 20.20 12.12
N ASP A 518 40.14 19.06 11.71
CA ASP A 518 40.93 17.85 11.44
C ASP A 518 41.74 17.95 10.15
N LEU A 519 41.25 18.70 9.17
CA LEU A 519 41.99 19.00 7.95
C LEU A 519 43.09 20.04 8.21
N ASP A 520 42.80 21.07 9.00
CA ASP A 520 43.77 22.11 9.37
C ASP A 520 44.99 21.52 10.10
N ARG A 521 44.76 20.58 11.02
CA ARG A 521 45.85 19.82 11.68
C ARG A 521 46.73 19.01 10.72
N LYS A 522 46.25 18.73 9.50
CA LYS A 522 47.00 18.06 8.43
C LYS A 522 47.49 19.02 7.35
N HIS A 523 47.46 20.33 7.60
CA HIS A 523 47.81 21.39 6.66
C HIS A 523 46.92 21.41 5.39
N ALA A 524 45.67 20.99 5.52
CA ALA A 524 44.67 21.06 4.46
C ALA A 524 43.53 22.02 4.83
N ARG A 525 43.12 22.89 3.89
CA ARG A 525 42.02 23.84 4.11
C ARG A 525 40.68 23.28 3.64
N LEU A 526 39.65 23.35 4.49
CA LEU A 526 38.26 23.09 4.08
C LEU A 526 37.60 24.39 3.59
N VAL A 527 36.97 24.34 2.41
CA VAL A 527 36.15 25.43 1.88
C VAL A 527 34.83 24.90 1.34
N VAL A 528 33.79 25.73 1.37
CA VAL A 528 32.46 25.37 0.87
C VAL A 528 32.14 26.20 -0.36
N ALA A 529 31.63 25.54 -1.41
CA ALA A 529 31.17 26.19 -2.63
C ALA A 529 29.65 26.04 -2.80
N ARG A 530 29.01 27.04 -3.42
CA ARG A 530 27.58 27.05 -3.79
C ARG A 530 26.69 26.88 -2.55
N ASP A 531 26.70 27.93 -1.73
CA ASP A 531 26.10 28.02 -0.39
C ASP A 531 24.70 27.39 -0.27
N VAL A 532 24.47 26.77 0.89
CA VAL A 532 23.19 26.29 1.37
C VAL A 532 22.72 27.25 2.45
N GLY A 533 21.77 28.13 2.12
CA GLY A 533 21.33 29.20 3.04
C GLY A 533 20.93 28.74 4.45
N GLN A 534 20.38 27.51 4.58
CA GLN A 534 20.04 26.92 5.87
C GLN A 534 21.26 26.55 6.74
N VAL A 535 22.40 26.17 6.13
CA VAL A 535 23.66 25.86 6.84
C VAL A 535 24.16 27.10 7.56
N ARG A 536 24.19 28.23 6.85
CA ARG A 536 24.64 29.50 7.40
C ARG A 536 23.71 30.00 8.52
N ASP A 537 22.41 29.78 8.39
CA ASP A 537 21.43 30.15 9.42
C ASP A 537 21.52 29.27 10.67
N VAL A 538 21.76 27.97 10.52
CA VAL A 538 21.95 27.03 11.64
C VAL A 538 23.28 27.29 12.34
N LEU A 539 24.38 27.48 11.59
CA LEU A 539 25.71 27.77 12.14
C LEU A 539 25.79 29.13 12.84
N ARG A 540 25.13 30.18 12.33
CA ARG A 540 25.10 31.50 12.97
C ARG A 540 24.30 31.54 14.28
N ARG A 541 23.37 30.61 14.46
CA ARG A 541 22.49 30.53 15.65
C ARG A 541 22.95 29.50 16.68
N SER A 542 23.77 28.55 16.27
CA SER A 542 24.43 27.64 17.20
C SER A 542 25.69 28.34 17.72
N ASP A 543 25.98 28.23 19.02
CA ASP A 543 27.20 28.76 19.68
C ASP A 543 28.52 28.10 19.17
N VAL A 544 28.51 27.60 17.93
CA VAL A 544 29.72 27.19 17.24
C VAL A 544 30.43 28.49 16.87
N GLU A 545 31.50 28.82 17.61
CA GLU A 545 32.44 29.90 17.25
C GLU A 545 32.64 29.89 15.72
N ALA A 546 32.51 31.07 15.11
CA ALA A 546 32.38 31.31 13.67
C ALA A 546 32.88 30.17 12.75
N PRO A 547 32.12 29.78 11.71
CA PRO A 547 32.47 28.61 10.89
C PRO A 547 33.92 28.71 10.42
N PRO A 548 34.78 27.72 10.73
CA PRO A 548 36.23 27.78 10.46
C PRO A 548 36.57 27.61 8.97
N PHE A 549 35.61 27.83 8.07
CA PHE A 549 35.74 27.59 6.64
C PHE A 549 35.08 28.71 5.82
N ASP A 550 35.74 29.09 4.74
CA ASP A 550 35.26 30.11 3.81
C ASP A 550 34.15 29.56 2.91
N VAL A 551 33.18 30.40 2.56
CA VAL A 551 32.07 30.07 1.65
C VAL A 551 32.18 30.89 0.37
N TYR A 552 32.11 30.21 -0.77
CA TYR A 552 32.26 30.81 -2.09
C TYR A 552 31.02 30.56 -2.99
N PRO A 553 30.71 31.46 -3.92
CA PRO A 553 29.56 31.29 -4.81
C PRO A 553 29.75 30.15 -5.81
N THR A 554 30.99 29.80 -6.16
CA THR A 554 31.32 28.74 -7.13
C THR A 554 32.53 27.93 -6.68
N VAL A 555 32.65 26.70 -7.17
CA VAL A 555 33.84 25.84 -6.94
C VAL A 555 35.11 26.51 -7.47
N ARG A 556 35.04 27.20 -8.61
CA ARG A 556 36.18 27.94 -9.20
C ARG A 556 36.67 29.06 -8.29
N ALA A 557 35.73 29.85 -7.74
CA ALA A 557 36.05 30.90 -6.79
C ALA A 557 36.71 30.32 -5.52
N ALA A 558 36.24 29.15 -5.05
CA ALA A 558 36.84 28.46 -3.92
C ALA A 558 38.28 27.98 -4.16
N LEU A 559 38.63 27.72 -5.42
CA LEU A 559 39.99 27.33 -5.86
C LEU A 559 40.89 28.53 -6.23
N GLY A 560 40.39 29.76 -6.12
CA GLY A 560 41.17 30.95 -6.46
C GLY A 560 41.31 31.24 -7.96
N GLU A 561 40.51 30.59 -8.82
CA GLU A 561 40.44 30.93 -10.23
C GLU A 561 39.56 32.18 -10.43
N GLU A 562 40.14 33.30 -10.91
CA GLU A 562 39.43 34.55 -11.15
C GLU A 562 38.14 34.33 -11.95
N THR A 563 37.05 34.89 -11.43
CA THR A 563 35.76 34.99 -12.12
C THR A 563 35.91 36.08 -13.19
N GLY A 564 36.34 35.69 -14.39
CA GLY A 564 36.21 36.54 -15.57
C GLY A 564 34.77 37.02 -15.71
N SER A 565 34.64 38.33 -15.88
CA SER A 565 33.44 39.18 -15.76
C SER A 565 32.35 38.94 -16.82
N ASP A 566 31.74 37.75 -16.89
CA ASP A 566 30.68 37.46 -17.88
C ASP A 566 29.37 36.87 -17.31
N ASP A 567 29.24 36.70 -15.99
CA ASP A 567 28.03 36.13 -15.37
C ASP A 567 26.86 37.14 -15.24
N GLN A 568 26.94 38.30 -15.90
CA GLN A 568 25.87 39.30 -15.97
C GLN A 568 24.98 39.20 -17.23
N ARG A 569 25.11 38.14 -18.04
CA ARG A 569 24.24 37.91 -19.21
C ARG A 569 23.52 36.58 -19.15
N ASN A 570 22.72 36.35 -18.11
CA ASN A 570 21.42 35.69 -18.20
C ASN A 570 20.81 35.57 -16.80
N THR A 571 20.07 36.60 -16.39
CA THR A 571 18.98 36.47 -15.41
C THR A 571 17.67 36.72 -16.13
#